data_AF-A0AAV5TCZ5-F1
#
_entry.id   AF-A0AAV5TCZ5-F1
#
_cell.length_a   1.000
_cell.length_b   1.000
_cell.length_c   1.000
_cell.angle_alpha   90.00
_cell.angle_beta   90.00
_cell.angle_gamma   90.00
#
_symmetry.space_group_name_H-M   'P 1'
#
loop_
_entity.id
_entity.type
_entity.pdbx_description
1 polymer ?
#
loop_
_entity_poly.entity_id
_entity_poly.type
_entity_poly.pdbx_seq_one_letter_code
_entity_poly.pdbx_strand_id
1 'polypeptide(L)'
;MVGGSFVAALYSPVLLHIPAKIANYLFFAFGSQTHMMWQLIPPPVILQYLSLHRRDSRNSTKLFYAYLFTINQFRYIPMDEYRKELYEIIRELHGAGPEDCLVYGIPIVSTFYVDIFPSYSVCYGLFIFCAVKIRSKLRSFGNTTSCRTEQMQKRFFRTQIAQVLLPMVIISFPTGLMGVAAFLGIDMKNFSFFFVYAFWIWRFAQALLLLGFVFKSATGKS
;
A
#
# COMPACT_ATOMS: atom_id res chain seq x y z
N MET A 1 -4.23 20.35 3.56
CA MET A 1 -4.22 20.37 2.08
C MET A 1 -4.22 21.83 1.70
N VAL A 2 -3.18 22.31 1.02
CA VAL A 2 -3.09 23.72 0.61
C VAL A 2 -2.78 23.73 -0.87
N GLY A 3 -3.52 24.51 -1.66
CA GLY A 3 -3.34 24.56 -3.12
C GLY A 3 -3.50 23.20 -3.81
N GLY A 4 -4.35 22.30 -3.30
CA GLY A 4 -4.54 20.96 -3.87
C GLY A 4 -3.36 19.99 -3.67
N SER A 5 -2.37 20.38 -2.86
CA SER A 5 -1.16 19.60 -2.61
C SER A 5 -1.15 18.96 -1.21
N PHE A 6 -0.52 17.79 -1.11
CA PHE A 6 -0.18 17.16 0.18
C PHE A 6 1.21 17.66 0.55
N VAL A 7 1.31 18.36 1.67
CA VAL A 7 2.59 18.90 2.14
C VAL A 7 3.01 18.11 3.37
N ALA A 8 4.18 17.49 3.31
CA ALA A 8 4.83 16.85 4.42
C ALA A 8 5.96 17.77 4.91
N ALA A 9 5.70 18.48 6.02
CA ALA A 9 6.72 19.22 6.74
C ALA A 9 7.34 18.33 7.82
N LEU A 10 8.64 18.09 7.73
CA LEU A 10 9.38 17.30 8.70
C LEU A 10 10.13 18.25 9.65
N TYR A 11 9.68 18.27 10.90
CA TYR A 11 10.30 19.00 11.99
C TYR A 11 11.16 18.04 12.81
N SER A 12 12.48 18.22 12.80
CA SER A 12 13.35 17.50 13.74
C SER A 12 14.71 18.20 13.86
N PRO A 13 15.22 18.42 15.08
CA PRO A 13 16.59 18.91 15.28
C PRO A 13 17.62 18.04 14.56
N VAL A 14 17.40 16.72 14.52
CA VAL A 14 18.31 15.78 13.85
C VAL A 14 18.24 15.90 12.33
N LEU A 15 17.04 16.08 11.76
CA LEU A 15 16.89 16.20 10.30
C LEU A 15 17.60 17.42 9.73
N LEU A 16 17.68 18.51 10.50
CA LEU A 16 18.40 19.74 10.10
C LEU A 16 19.91 19.53 9.99
N HIS A 17 20.45 18.51 10.68
CA HIS A 17 21.87 18.16 10.62
C HIS A 17 22.17 17.10 9.54
N ILE A 18 21.14 16.50 8.94
CA ILE A 18 21.30 15.50 7.89
C ILE A 18 21.54 16.22 6.56
N PRO A 19 22.59 15.88 5.79
CA PRO A 19 22.82 16.43 4.46
C PRO A 19 21.57 16.29 3.57
N ALA A 20 21.18 17.35 2.87
CA ALA A 20 19.94 17.39 2.08
C ALA A 20 19.80 16.21 1.10
N LYS A 21 20.89 15.72 0.51
CA LYS A 21 20.90 14.54 -0.36
C LYS A 21 20.42 13.27 0.35
N ILE A 22 20.85 13.06 1.60
CA ILE A 22 20.45 11.91 2.42
C ILE A 22 18.98 12.06 2.81
N ALA A 23 18.55 13.25 3.24
CA ALA A 23 17.15 13.49 3.58
C ALA A 23 16.22 13.26 2.38
N ASN A 24 16.59 13.73 1.19
CA ASN A 24 15.86 13.49 -0.06
C ASN A 24 15.78 11.98 -0.37
N TYR A 25 16.88 11.24 -0.19
CA TYR A 25 16.92 9.79 -0.40
C TYR A 25 16.01 9.04 0.58
N LEU A 26 16.04 9.42 1.87
CA LEU A 26 15.16 8.84 2.88
C LEU A 26 13.70 9.11 2.57
N PHE A 27 13.35 10.35 2.24
CA PHE A 27 11.99 10.70 1.84
C PHE A 27 11.55 9.90 0.62
N PHE A 28 12.41 9.81 -0.40
CA PHE A 28 12.16 8.99 -1.59
C PHE A 28 11.93 7.51 -1.24
N ALA A 29 12.76 6.94 -0.36
CA ALA A 29 12.63 5.55 0.08
C ALA A 29 11.30 5.30 0.81
N PHE A 30 10.90 6.19 1.74
CA PHE A 30 9.64 6.07 2.46
C PHE A 30 8.42 6.29 1.56
N GLY A 31 8.47 7.29 0.66
CA GLY A 31 7.43 7.53 -0.33
C GLY A 31 7.26 6.32 -1.25
N SER A 32 8.37 5.78 -1.77
CA SER A 32 8.37 4.57 -2.61
C SER A 32 7.87 3.35 -1.84
N GLN A 33 8.26 3.18 -0.57
CA GLN A 33 7.76 2.08 0.26
C GLN A 33 6.25 2.16 0.44
N THR A 34 5.71 3.36 0.73
CA THR A 34 4.27 3.58 0.88
C THR A 34 3.53 3.26 -0.41
N HIS A 35 4.07 3.73 -1.55
CA HIS A 35 3.55 3.43 -2.87
C HIS A 35 3.54 1.92 -3.19
N MET A 36 4.63 1.23 -2.87
CA MET A 36 4.75 -0.21 -3.10
C MET A 36 3.77 -1.04 -2.26
N MET A 37 3.16 -0.50 -1.20
CA MET A 37 2.27 -1.28 -0.32
C MET A 37 1.08 -1.90 -1.06
N TRP A 38 0.47 -1.19 -2.02
CA TRP A 38 -0.61 -1.76 -2.83
C TRP A 38 -0.09 -2.54 -4.04
N GLN A 39 1.08 -2.17 -4.59
CA GLN A 39 1.72 -2.92 -5.66
C GLN A 39 2.19 -4.32 -5.23
N LEU A 40 2.35 -4.55 -3.93
CA LEU A 40 2.68 -5.84 -3.35
C LEU A 40 1.46 -6.75 -3.08
N ILE A 41 0.24 -6.30 -3.41
CA ILE A 41 -0.97 -7.11 -3.33
C ILE A 41 -0.99 -8.28 -4.33
N PRO A 42 -0.67 -8.09 -5.63
CA PRO A 42 -0.71 -9.17 -6.62
C PRO A 42 0.32 -10.30 -6.43
N PRO A 43 1.60 -10.06 -6.04
CA PRO A 43 2.62 -11.11 -6.03
C PRO A 43 2.23 -12.40 -5.29
N PRO A 44 1.67 -12.39 -4.07
CA PRO A 44 1.28 -13.63 -3.39
C PRO A 44 0.22 -14.43 -4.14
N VAL A 45 -0.78 -13.76 -4.74
CA VAL A 45 -1.85 -14.44 -5.49
C VAL A 45 -1.36 -14.90 -6.87
N ILE A 46 -0.47 -14.15 -7.51
CA ILE A 46 0.18 -14.57 -8.76
C ILE A 46 1.05 -15.80 -8.48
N LEU A 47 1.82 -15.80 -7.40
CA LEU A 47 2.66 -16.93 -7.02
C LEU A 47 1.82 -18.19 -6.74
N GLN A 48 0.68 -18.05 -6.06
CA GLN A 48 -0.27 -19.16 -5.87
C GLN A 48 -0.83 -19.64 -7.22
N TYR A 49 -1.28 -18.72 -8.07
CA TYR A 49 -1.79 -19.03 -9.40
C TYR A 49 -0.77 -19.82 -10.23
N LEU A 50 0.48 -19.36 -10.29
CA LEU A 50 1.57 -20.01 -11.00
C LEU A 50 1.91 -21.37 -10.40
N SER A 51 1.86 -21.51 -9.07
CA SER A 51 2.11 -22.79 -8.40
C SER A 51 1.02 -23.83 -8.73
N LEU A 52 -0.22 -23.40 -8.93
CA LEU A 52 -1.33 -24.28 -9.29
C LEU A 52 -1.38 -24.63 -10.79
N HIS A 53 -0.97 -23.72 -11.67
CA HIS A 53 -1.10 -23.87 -13.13
C HIS A 53 0.21 -24.25 -13.84
N ARG A 54 1.37 -23.91 -13.28
CA ARG A 54 2.70 -24.18 -13.86
C ARG A 54 3.56 -24.94 -12.85
N ARG A 55 3.14 -26.16 -12.51
CA ARG A 55 3.81 -27.00 -11.49
C ARG A 55 5.28 -27.21 -11.80
N ASP A 56 5.61 -27.47 -13.05
CA ASP A 56 6.97 -27.82 -13.52
C ASP A 56 7.92 -26.63 -13.59
N SER A 57 7.43 -25.39 -13.42
CA SER A 57 8.27 -24.20 -13.42
C SER A 57 9.07 -24.06 -12.12
N ARG A 58 10.33 -23.63 -12.22
CA ARG A 58 11.22 -23.37 -11.08
C ARG A 58 10.64 -22.28 -10.18
N ASN A 59 10.85 -22.39 -8.87
CA ASN A 59 10.33 -21.42 -7.89
C ASN A 59 10.89 -20.00 -8.12
N SER A 60 12.16 -19.87 -8.52
CA SER A 60 12.76 -18.58 -8.85
C SER A 60 12.06 -17.89 -10.02
N THR A 61 11.70 -18.63 -11.07
CA THR A 61 10.94 -18.12 -12.21
C THR A 61 9.55 -17.67 -11.81
N LYS A 62 8.87 -18.43 -10.93
CA LYS A 62 7.55 -18.05 -10.41
C LYS A 62 7.63 -16.76 -9.58
N LEU A 63 8.65 -16.64 -8.72
CA LEU A 63 8.91 -15.42 -7.95
C LEU A 63 9.21 -14.23 -8.87
N PHE A 64 10.08 -14.41 -9.85
CA PHE A 64 10.39 -13.35 -10.82
C PHE A 64 9.12 -12.80 -11.48
N TYR A 65 8.26 -13.66 -12.03
CA TYR A 65 6.99 -13.22 -12.63
C TYR A 65 6.02 -12.59 -11.65
N ALA A 66 5.97 -13.07 -10.40
CA ALA A 66 5.11 -12.51 -9.37
C ALA A 66 5.48 -11.07 -9.02
N TYR A 67 6.78 -10.74 -9.04
CA TYR A 67 7.29 -9.41 -8.66
C TYR A 67 7.64 -8.50 -9.85
N LEU A 68 7.64 -9.01 -11.08
CA LEU A 68 7.93 -8.23 -12.30
C LEU A 68 7.01 -7.02 -12.47
N PHE A 69 5.79 -7.09 -11.96
CA PHE A 69 4.77 -6.03 -12.08
C PHE A 69 4.91 -4.91 -11.05
N THR A 70 5.90 -4.95 -10.16
CA THR A 70 6.18 -3.82 -9.26
C THR A 70 6.89 -2.70 -10.03
N ILE A 71 6.09 -1.87 -10.72
CA ILE A 71 6.57 -0.76 -11.53
C ILE A 71 6.86 0.42 -10.58
N ASN A 72 8.14 0.67 -10.30
CA ASN A 72 8.57 1.91 -9.65
C ASN A 72 8.87 2.96 -10.73
N GLN A 73 7.92 3.85 -10.97
CA GLN A 73 8.10 5.02 -11.84
C GLN A 73 7.76 6.28 -11.05
N PHE A 74 8.49 6.53 -9.93
CA PHE A 74 8.28 7.74 -9.14
C PHE A 74 9.48 8.67 -9.11
N ARG A 75 9.16 9.96 -9.24
CA ARG A 75 10.02 11.07 -8.84
C ARG A 75 9.31 11.82 -7.72
N TYR A 76 9.56 11.42 -6.47
CA TYR A 76 9.00 12.08 -5.27
C TYR A 76 9.76 13.35 -4.85
N ILE A 77 10.84 13.70 -5.55
CA ILE A 77 11.64 14.87 -5.21
C ILE A 77 11.03 16.07 -5.95
N PRO A 78 10.47 17.06 -5.23
CA PRO A 78 9.90 18.24 -5.85
C PRO A 78 11.00 19.04 -6.56
N MET A 79 10.66 19.63 -7.71
CA MET A 79 11.51 20.63 -8.36
C MET A 79 11.71 21.83 -7.43
N ASP A 80 12.86 22.51 -7.53
CA ASP A 80 13.21 23.61 -6.61
C ASP A 80 12.18 24.75 -6.61
N GLU A 81 11.54 25.01 -7.75
CA GLU A 81 10.47 26.01 -7.87
C GLU A 81 9.25 25.64 -7.01
N TYR A 82 8.77 24.40 -7.13
CA TYR A 82 7.65 23.91 -6.33
C TYR A 82 8.01 23.84 -4.83
N ARG A 83 9.28 23.53 -4.51
CA ARG A 83 9.76 23.55 -3.12
C ARG A 83 9.63 24.94 -2.49
N LYS A 84 9.88 26.03 -3.23
CA LYS A 84 9.71 27.41 -2.73
C LYS A 84 8.24 27.71 -2.39
N GLU A 85 7.32 27.34 -3.26
CA GLU A 85 5.87 27.49 -3.02
C GLU A 85 5.44 26.76 -1.74
N LEU A 86 5.93 25.54 -1.55
CA LEU A 86 5.66 24.77 -0.33
C LEU A 86 6.23 25.43 0.93
N TYR A 87 7.40 26.06 0.85
CA TYR A 87 7.96 26.83 1.96
C TYR A 87 7.14 28.07 2.29
N GLU A 88 6.61 28.78 1.30
CA GLU A 88 5.72 29.93 1.54
C GLU A 88 4.46 29.50 2.28
N ILE A 89 3.86 28.38 1.86
CA ILE A 89 2.69 27.78 2.52
C ILE A 89 3.01 27.40 3.97
N ILE A 90 4.14 26.74 4.22
CA ILE A 90 4.54 26.33 5.57
C ILE A 90 4.86 27.54 6.45
N ARG A 91 5.48 28.57 5.88
CA ARG A 91 5.75 29.83 6.60
C ARG A 91 4.45 30.52 7.00
N GLU A 92 3.46 30.56 6.13
CA GLU A 92 2.15 31.15 6.44
C GLU A 92 1.40 30.34 7.52
N LEU A 93 1.42 29.01 7.42
CA LEU A 93 0.67 28.14 8.33
C LEU A 93 1.33 27.90 9.69
N HIS A 94 2.66 27.81 9.72
CA HIS A 94 3.43 27.40 10.90
C HIS A 94 4.39 28.48 11.40
N GLY A 95 4.59 29.57 10.65
CA GLY A 95 5.62 30.56 10.96
C GLY A 95 7.06 30.03 10.82
N ALA A 96 7.25 28.87 10.19
CA ALA A 96 8.54 28.19 10.10
C ALA A 96 9.27 28.53 8.79
N GLY A 97 10.58 28.79 8.89
CA GLY A 97 11.45 29.04 7.74
C GLY A 97 12.11 27.78 7.17
N PRO A 98 12.88 27.91 6.06
CA PRO A 98 13.69 26.83 5.50
C PRO A 98 14.73 26.25 6.46
N GLU A 99 15.17 27.04 7.42
CA GLU A 99 16.10 26.68 8.50
C GLU A 99 15.45 25.81 9.59
N ASP A 100 14.12 25.86 9.72
CA ASP A 100 13.38 25.17 10.79
C ASP A 100 12.85 23.81 10.35
N CYS A 101 12.65 23.61 9.04
CA CYS A 101 12.00 22.40 8.52
C CYS A 101 12.42 21.99 7.10
N LEU A 102 12.31 20.68 6.84
CA LEU A 102 12.40 20.14 5.49
C LEU A 102 10.98 19.92 4.95
N VAL A 103 10.70 20.52 3.79
CA VAL A 103 9.38 20.46 3.19
C VAL A 103 9.43 19.62 1.92
N TYR A 104 8.51 18.65 1.86
CA TYR A 104 8.25 17.83 0.69
C TYR A 104 6.77 17.94 0.34
N GLY A 105 6.46 17.91 -0.96
CA GLY A 105 5.08 18.03 -1.41
C GLY A 105 4.79 17.09 -2.56
N ILE A 106 3.56 16.60 -2.59
CA ILE A 106 3.03 15.78 -3.66
C ILE A 106 1.76 16.46 -4.20
N PRO A 107 1.70 16.79 -5.50
CA PRO A 107 0.50 17.34 -6.11
C PRO A 107 -0.58 16.27 -6.20
N ILE A 108 -1.46 16.19 -5.18
CA ILE A 108 -2.39 15.07 -4.93
C ILE A 108 -3.18 14.71 -6.17
N VAL A 109 -3.77 15.69 -6.85
CA VAL A 109 -4.65 15.44 -7.99
C VAL A 109 -3.88 14.76 -9.12
N SER A 110 -2.74 15.34 -9.52
CA SER A 110 -1.94 14.78 -10.62
C SER A 110 -1.36 13.41 -10.26
N THR A 111 -0.83 13.25 -9.04
CA THR A 111 -0.31 11.96 -8.56
C THR A 111 -1.42 10.92 -8.45
N PHE A 112 -2.62 11.31 -8.04
CA PHE A 112 -3.74 10.39 -7.98
C PHE A 112 -4.10 9.85 -9.36
N TYR A 113 -4.26 10.72 -10.36
CA TYR A 113 -4.72 10.30 -11.69
C TYR A 113 -3.64 9.64 -12.55
N VAL A 114 -2.41 10.13 -12.49
CA VAL A 114 -1.32 9.63 -13.35
C VAL A 114 -0.71 8.36 -12.77
N ASP A 115 -0.76 8.21 -11.44
CA ASP A 115 -0.05 7.15 -10.75
C ASP A 115 -0.96 6.24 -9.94
N ILE A 116 -1.54 6.77 -8.85
CA ILE A 116 -2.21 5.92 -7.85
C ILE A 116 -3.34 5.16 -8.52
N PHE A 117 -4.19 5.83 -9.29
CA PHE A 117 -5.34 5.22 -9.93
C PHE A 117 -4.95 4.13 -10.95
N PRO A 118 -4.08 4.36 -11.96
CA PRO A 118 -3.64 3.33 -12.87
C PRO A 118 -2.98 2.12 -12.18
N SER A 119 -2.02 2.37 -11.27
CA SER A 119 -1.30 1.29 -10.57
C SER A 119 -2.24 0.47 -9.69
N TYR A 120 -3.16 1.13 -8.99
CA TYR A 120 -4.19 0.49 -8.18
C TYR A 120 -5.13 -0.35 -9.04
N SER A 121 -5.66 0.20 -10.14
CA SER A 121 -6.55 -0.52 -11.05
C SER A 121 -5.90 -1.78 -11.63
N VAL A 122 -4.64 -1.68 -12.08
CA VAL A 122 -3.89 -2.84 -12.61
C VAL A 122 -3.67 -3.90 -11.53
N CYS A 123 -3.24 -3.50 -10.34
CA CYS A 123 -2.96 -4.44 -9.25
C CYS A 123 -4.23 -5.19 -8.81
N TYR A 124 -5.33 -4.47 -8.58
CA TYR A 124 -6.58 -5.10 -8.17
C TYR A 124 -7.22 -5.92 -9.31
N GLY A 125 -7.10 -5.48 -10.56
CA GLY A 125 -7.53 -6.25 -11.73
C GLY A 125 -6.80 -7.59 -11.82
N LEU A 126 -5.46 -7.58 -11.71
CA LEU A 126 -4.63 -8.79 -11.67
C LEU A 126 -4.99 -9.67 -10.47
N PHE A 127 -5.19 -9.08 -9.30
CA PHE A 127 -5.60 -9.82 -8.11
C PHE A 127 -6.92 -10.56 -8.32
N ILE A 128 -7.96 -9.87 -8.80
CA ILE A 128 -9.27 -10.45 -9.09
C ILE A 128 -9.16 -11.55 -10.13
N PHE A 129 -8.44 -11.31 -11.22
CA PHE A 129 -8.21 -12.29 -12.27
C PHE A 129 -7.56 -13.57 -11.72
N CYS A 130 -6.45 -13.45 -10.99
CA CYS A 130 -5.76 -14.58 -10.37
C CYS A 130 -6.65 -15.29 -9.35
N ALA A 131 -7.39 -14.55 -8.53
CA ALA A 131 -8.29 -15.12 -7.53
C ALA A 131 -9.42 -15.96 -8.16
N VAL A 132 -10.02 -15.47 -9.26
CA VAL A 132 -11.03 -16.22 -10.02
C VAL A 132 -10.42 -17.51 -10.59
N LYS A 133 -9.24 -17.43 -11.23
CA LYS A 133 -8.58 -18.61 -11.80
C LYS A 133 -8.17 -19.63 -10.74
N ILE A 134 -7.66 -19.19 -9.60
CA ILE A 134 -7.34 -20.06 -8.45
C ILE A 134 -8.61 -20.76 -7.96
N ARG A 135 -9.71 -20.02 -7.76
CA ARG A 135 -10.98 -20.59 -7.31
C ARG A 135 -11.49 -21.66 -8.26
N SER A 136 -11.45 -21.41 -9.58
CA SER A 136 -11.84 -22.39 -10.59
C SER A 136 -10.96 -23.63 -10.55
N LYS A 137 -9.64 -23.47 -10.40
CA LYS A 137 -8.70 -24.61 -10.32
C LYS A 137 -8.88 -25.41 -9.04
N LEU A 138 -9.07 -24.76 -7.89
CA LEU A 138 -9.32 -25.43 -6.62
C LEU A 138 -10.62 -26.26 -6.61
N ARG A 139 -11.65 -25.85 -7.37
CA ARG A 139 -12.88 -26.65 -7.55
C ARG A 139 -12.64 -27.92 -8.37
N SER A 140 -11.68 -27.90 -9.30
CA SER A 140 -11.36 -29.06 -10.15
C SER A 140 -10.49 -30.13 -9.46
N PHE A 141 -9.96 -29.87 -8.27
CA PHE A 141 -8.99 -30.78 -7.62
C PHE A 141 -9.57 -32.02 -6.95
N GLY A 142 -10.90 -32.16 -6.88
CA GLY A 142 -11.58 -33.21 -6.10
C GLY A 142 -11.09 -34.65 -6.31
N ASN A 143 -10.42 -34.95 -7.43
CA ASN A 143 -9.96 -36.30 -7.76
C ASN A 143 -8.43 -36.49 -7.85
N THR A 144 -7.60 -35.44 -7.67
CA THR A 144 -6.14 -35.55 -8.01
C THR A 144 -5.17 -35.15 -6.90
N THR A 145 -5.62 -34.54 -5.81
CA THR A 145 -4.74 -34.08 -4.73
C THR A 145 -5.16 -34.62 -3.37
N SER A 146 -4.20 -34.77 -2.45
CA SER A 146 -4.52 -35.15 -1.08
C SER A 146 -5.48 -34.13 -0.44
N CYS A 147 -6.42 -34.62 0.37
CA CYS A 147 -7.36 -33.79 1.13
C CYS A 147 -6.63 -32.72 1.95
N ARG A 148 -5.49 -33.07 2.55
CA ARG A 148 -4.64 -32.15 3.33
C ARG A 148 -4.11 -30.98 2.49
N THR A 149 -3.57 -31.26 1.30
CA THR A 149 -3.03 -30.21 0.40
C THR A 149 -4.14 -29.28 -0.09
N GLU A 150 -5.29 -29.84 -0.46
CA GLU A 150 -6.44 -29.06 -0.93
C GLU A 150 -6.93 -28.10 0.16
N GLN A 151 -7.08 -28.59 1.40
CA GLN A 151 -7.48 -27.76 2.53
C GLN A 151 -6.47 -26.64 2.80
N MET A 152 -5.17 -26.94 2.75
CA MET A 152 -4.11 -25.94 2.93
C MET A 152 -4.20 -24.84 1.86
N GLN A 153 -4.38 -25.20 0.58
CA GLN A 153 -4.50 -24.24 -0.51
C GLN A 153 -5.76 -23.36 -0.39
N LYS A 154 -6.90 -23.92 0.01
CA LYS A 154 -8.13 -23.17 0.28
C LYS A 154 -7.96 -22.19 1.44
N ARG A 155 -7.29 -22.60 2.51
CA ARG A 155 -7.00 -21.74 3.67
C ARG A 155 -6.10 -20.58 3.27
N PHE A 156 -4.99 -20.87 2.57
CA PHE A 156 -4.08 -19.85 2.07
C PHE A 156 -4.79 -18.84 1.16
N PHE A 157 -5.62 -19.30 0.23
CA PHE A 157 -6.41 -18.43 -0.64
C PHE A 157 -7.37 -17.52 0.14
N ARG A 158 -8.07 -18.04 1.15
CA ARG A 158 -8.94 -17.24 2.03
C ARG A 158 -8.16 -16.18 2.81
N THR A 159 -6.98 -16.54 3.31
CA THR A 159 -6.08 -15.62 3.99
C THR A 159 -5.64 -14.49 3.06
N GLN A 160 -5.28 -14.78 1.81
CA GLN A 160 -4.93 -13.76 0.82
C GLN A 160 -6.10 -12.79 0.54
N ILE A 161 -7.31 -13.31 0.34
CA ILE A 161 -8.50 -12.45 0.16
C ILE A 161 -8.66 -11.53 1.37
N ALA A 162 -8.58 -12.08 2.58
CA ALA A 162 -8.77 -11.31 3.79
C ALA A 162 -7.65 -10.26 3.97
N GLN A 163 -6.40 -10.57 3.63
CA GLN A 163 -5.28 -9.62 3.64
C GLN A 163 -5.49 -8.41 2.72
N VAL A 164 -6.16 -8.61 1.59
CA VAL A 164 -6.45 -7.55 0.60
C VAL A 164 -7.70 -6.75 0.96
N LEU A 165 -8.74 -7.41 1.49
CA LEU A 165 -9.98 -6.73 1.88
C LEU A 165 -9.82 -5.92 3.17
N LEU A 166 -9.02 -6.40 4.12
CA LEU A 166 -8.84 -5.76 5.43
C LEU A 166 -8.38 -4.29 5.34
N PRO A 167 -7.32 -3.92 4.58
CA PRO A 167 -6.97 -2.51 4.39
C PRO A 167 -8.10 -1.71 3.76
N MET A 168 -8.77 -2.26 2.75
CA MET A 168 -9.84 -1.55 2.07
C MET A 168 -10.99 -1.23 3.02
N VAL A 169 -11.35 -2.14 3.91
CA VAL A 169 -12.41 -1.89 4.91
C VAL A 169 -11.94 -0.85 5.93
N ILE A 170 -10.72 -0.98 6.45
CA ILE A 170 -10.22 -0.09 7.51
C ILE A 170 -9.97 1.33 6.99
N ILE A 171 -9.44 1.47 5.77
CA ILE A 171 -9.07 2.76 5.17
C ILE A 171 -10.25 3.40 4.41
N SER A 172 -11.24 2.62 3.93
CA SER A 172 -12.41 3.21 3.25
C SER A 172 -13.24 4.10 4.17
N PHE A 173 -13.35 3.77 5.46
CA PHE A 173 -14.07 4.60 6.41
C PHE A 173 -13.47 6.01 6.57
N PRO A 174 -12.19 6.20 6.96
CA PRO A 174 -11.61 7.53 7.07
C PRO A 174 -11.54 8.26 5.72
N THR A 175 -11.33 7.52 4.62
CA THR A 175 -11.32 8.10 3.26
C THR A 175 -12.70 8.62 2.86
N GLY A 176 -13.76 7.83 3.08
CA GLY A 176 -15.14 8.23 2.78
C GLY A 176 -15.58 9.40 3.65
N LEU A 177 -15.24 9.38 4.93
CA LEU A 177 -15.52 10.48 5.86
C LEU A 177 -14.85 11.78 5.40
N MET A 178 -13.57 11.73 5.01
CA MET A 178 -12.87 12.88 4.44
C MET A 178 -13.45 13.31 3.09
N GLY A 179 -13.88 12.38 2.25
CA GLY A 179 -14.57 12.72 1.00
C GLY A 179 -15.82 13.55 1.27
N VAL A 180 -16.69 13.08 2.17
CA VAL A 180 -17.93 13.77 2.56
C VAL A 180 -17.63 15.13 3.19
N ALA A 181 -16.71 15.20 4.16
CA ALA A 181 -16.37 16.46 4.80
C ALA A 181 -15.76 17.46 3.80
N ALA A 182 -15.02 17.00 2.78
CA ALA A 182 -14.48 17.87 1.74
C ALA A 182 -15.59 18.43 0.85
N PHE A 183 -16.56 17.60 0.46
CA PHE A 183 -17.74 18.03 -0.30
C PHE A 183 -18.60 19.03 0.48
N LEU A 184 -18.65 18.92 1.81
CA LEU A 184 -19.40 19.83 2.68
C LEU A 184 -18.61 21.07 3.11
N GLY A 185 -17.34 21.22 2.70
CA GLY A 185 -16.49 22.34 3.09
C GLY A 185 -16.12 22.37 4.58
N ILE A 186 -16.18 21.23 5.26
CA ILE A 186 -15.83 21.10 6.68
C ILE A 186 -14.30 21.17 6.84
N ASP A 187 -13.83 21.91 7.85
CA ASP A 187 -12.40 21.98 8.17
C ASP A 187 -11.83 20.59 8.51
N MET A 188 -10.75 20.23 7.79
CA MET A 188 -10.10 18.93 7.84
C MET A 188 -9.00 18.81 8.87
N LYS A 189 -8.69 19.87 9.63
CA LYS A 189 -7.55 19.91 10.54
C LYS A 189 -7.46 18.68 11.46
N ASN A 190 -8.59 18.25 12.01
CA ASN A 190 -8.66 17.11 12.92
C ASN A 190 -8.81 15.77 12.21
N PHE A 191 -9.05 15.69 10.89
CA PHE A 191 -9.31 14.40 10.24
C PHE A 191 -8.04 13.56 10.01
N SER A 192 -6.87 14.20 10.07
CA SER A 192 -5.57 13.54 9.94
C SER A 192 -5.36 12.43 10.98
N PHE A 193 -5.89 12.57 12.21
CA PHE A 193 -5.75 11.53 13.23
C PHE A 193 -6.42 10.22 12.80
N PHE A 194 -7.61 10.27 12.17
CA PHE A 194 -8.31 9.06 11.76
C PHE A 194 -7.48 8.22 10.79
N PHE A 195 -6.76 8.85 9.87
CA PHE A 195 -5.85 8.16 8.96
C PHE A 195 -4.70 7.51 9.71
N VAL A 196 -4.04 8.24 10.62
CA VAL A 196 -2.96 7.69 11.43
C VAL A 196 -3.44 6.45 12.17
N TYR A 197 -4.55 6.53 12.92
CA TYR A 197 -5.09 5.38 13.65
C TYR A 197 -5.50 4.24 12.73
N ALA A 198 -6.14 4.52 11.59
CA ALA A 198 -6.52 3.50 10.61
C ALA A 198 -5.30 2.75 10.06
N PHE A 199 -4.21 3.46 9.74
CA PHE A 199 -2.96 2.84 9.30
C PHE A 199 -2.36 1.94 10.38
N TRP A 200 -2.36 2.37 11.65
CA TRP A 200 -1.86 1.57 12.76
C TRP A 200 -2.72 0.32 13.02
N ILE A 201 -4.04 0.48 13.10
CA ILE A 201 -5.00 -0.61 13.32
C ILE A 201 -4.89 -1.63 12.19
N TRP A 202 -4.75 -1.19 10.95
CA TRP A 202 -4.61 -2.09 9.82
C TRP A 202 -3.37 -3.00 9.93
N ARG A 203 -2.20 -2.44 10.30
CA ARG A 203 -0.98 -3.24 10.50
C ARG A 203 -1.17 -4.29 11.59
N PHE A 204 -1.78 -3.90 12.71
CA PHE A 204 -2.08 -4.81 13.81
C PHE A 204 -3.04 -5.92 13.38
N ALA A 205 -4.12 -5.56 12.68
CA ALA A 205 -5.10 -6.50 12.19
C ALA A 205 -4.50 -7.48 11.15
N GLN A 206 -3.58 -7.02 10.28
CA GLN A 206 -2.84 -7.90 9.37
C GLN A 206 -1.95 -8.89 10.13
N ALA A 207 -1.26 -8.45 11.17
CA ALA A 207 -0.41 -9.31 11.99
C ALA A 207 -1.25 -10.38 12.70
N LEU A 208 -2.38 -10.01 13.32
CA LEU A 208 -3.29 -10.95 13.95
C LEU A 208 -3.85 -11.98 12.96
N LEU A 209 -4.20 -11.54 11.75
CA LEU A 209 -4.73 -12.41 10.70
C LEU A 209 -3.69 -13.45 10.26
N LEU A 210 -2.43 -13.04 10.08
CA LEU A 210 -1.32 -13.94 9.78
C LEU A 210 -1.06 -14.92 10.92
N LEU A 211 -1.05 -14.44 12.16
CA LEU A 211 -0.85 -15.26 13.35
C LEU A 211 -1.95 -16.32 13.49
N GLY A 212 -3.21 -15.92 13.29
CA GLY A 212 -4.36 -16.83 13.27
C GLY A 212 -4.26 -17.90 12.18
N PHE A 213 -3.73 -17.56 11.00
CA PHE A 213 -3.46 -18.52 9.94
C PHE A 213 -2.39 -19.55 10.35
N VAL A 214 -1.30 -19.11 10.98
CA VAL A 214 -0.22 -19.99 11.44
C VAL A 214 -0.72 -20.95 12.53
N PHE A 215 -1.40 -20.44 13.56
CA PHE A 215 -1.93 -21.29 14.63
C PHE A 215 -2.94 -22.33 14.12
N LYS A 216 -3.82 -21.93 13.21
CA LYS A 216 -4.80 -22.86 12.61
C LYS A 216 -4.14 -23.91 11.70
N SER A 217 -2.98 -23.59 11.13
CA SER A 217 -2.20 -24.53 10.31
C SER A 217 -1.41 -25.51 11.18
N ALA A 218 -0.89 -25.08 12.32
CA ALA A 218 -0.12 -25.92 13.25
C ALA A 218 -0.99 -26.96 13.98
N THR A 219 -2.22 -26.58 14.35
CA THR A 219 -3.07 -27.40 15.21
C THR A 219 -3.69 -28.61 14.52
N GLY A 220 -3.69 -28.70 13.18
CA GLY A 220 -4.20 -29.86 12.42
C GLY A 220 -5.69 -30.18 12.61
N LYS A 221 -6.37 -29.54 13.56
CA LYS A 221 -7.80 -29.67 13.82
C LYS A 221 -8.56 -29.08 12.63
N SER A 222 -9.15 -29.96 11.82
CA SER A 222 -10.12 -29.60 10.78
C SER A 222 -11.50 -29.55 11.39
#